data_AF-A0A919N173-F1
#
_entry.id   AF-A0A919N173-F1
#
_cell.length_a   1.000
_cell.length_b   1.000
_cell.length_c   1.000
_cell.angle_alpha   90.00
_cell.angle_beta   90.00
_cell.angle_gamma   90.00
#
_symmetry.space_group_name_H-M   'P 1'
#
loop_
_entity.id
_entity.type
_entity.pdbx_description
1 polymer ?
#
loop_
_entity_poly.entity_id
_entity_poly.type
_entity_poly.pdbx_seq_one_letter_code
_entity_poly.pdbx_strand_id
1 'polypeptide(L)'
;MTDQLERLFAEMRTEVIAEVRPPGVGMARRTVRRRRVVTSAAAGVTLVVAATGLVLGGAAGHDEPTADEARPAASAAALAAWADEASRAVGMDRRDGPGNVLTSTSWEPINVGVYVIAGTFSAQVACAGQGAMTVSIGDAQPVEVSCAAPIRPVTVTFTATEPLGPVGLRVVPDGLASGNAAIAYQFMLSDADAARLEDAAKDALEAVAGKDLVFSTSGPLADSWDARHEEMAPGRYQVALSCAGTGKVRLNVDLVMTGDEERTTPAGTWTLGCDPDPRSSSMFFTVPAAGVAAVNVTVTADEVGTGQVAAGVRVDRA
;
A
#
# COMPACT_ATOMS: atom_id res chain seq x y z
N MET A 1 43.49 -0.45 -24.78
CA MET A 1 42.86 -1.43 -23.87
C MET A 1 41.34 -1.51 -24.05
N THR A 2 40.76 -0.94 -25.11
CA THR A 2 39.31 -0.96 -25.41
C THR A 2 38.87 -2.19 -26.22
N ASP A 3 39.80 -2.85 -26.93
CA ASP A 3 39.48 -3.95 -27.86
C ASP A 3 39.04 -5.26 -27.18
N GLN A 4 39.33 -5.45 -25.88
CA GLN A 4 38.89 -6.65 -25.14
C GLN A 4 37.41 -6.57 -24.74
N LEU A 5 36.89 -5.37 -24.46
CA LEU A 5 35.47 -5.20 -24.09
C LEU A 5 34.57 -5.35 -25.32
N GLU A 6 34.97 -4.85 -26.49
CA GLU A 6 34.19 -5.02 -27.72
C GLU A 6 34.09 -6.49 -28.15
N ARG A 7 35.13 -7.31 -27.94
CA ARG A 7 35.07 -8.76 -28.19
C ARG A 7 34.07 -9.48 -27.29
N LEU A 8 34.03 -9.14 -26.00
CA LEU A 8 33.08 -9.75 -25.05
C LEU A 8 31.61 -9.42 -25.38
N PHE A 9 31.33 -8.20 -25.85
CA PHE A 9 29.97 -7.83 -26.25
C PHE A 9 29.56 -8.43 -27.61
N ALA A 10 30.50 -8.61 -28.54
CA ALA A 10 30.20 -9.28 -29.80
C ALA A 10 29.86 -10.77 -29.60
N GLU A 11 30.60 -11.47 -28.74
CA GLU A 11 30.43 -12.90 -28.48
C GLU A 11 29.10 -13.18 -27.76
N MET A 12 28.73 -12.38 -26.75
CA MET A 12 27.44 -12.49 -26.06
C MET A 12 26.22 -12.22 -26.95
N ARG A 13 26.35 -11.37 -28.00
CA ARG A 13 25.21 -11.03 -28.86
C ARG A 13 24.85 -12.17 -29.82
N THR A 14 25.82 -13.01 -30.16
CA THR A 14 25.62 -14.20 -31.01
C THR A 14 25.07 -15.40 -30.24
N GLU A 15 25.27 -15.49 -28.93
CA GLU A 15 24.91 -16.68 -28.15
C GLU A 15 23.49 -16.64 -27.53
N VAL A 16 22.81 -15.48 -27.51
CA VAL A 16 21.55 -15.29 -26.77
C VAL A 16 20.30 -15.13 -27.67
N ILE A 17 20.37 -15.45 -28.97
CA ILE A 17 19.15 -15.59 -29.78
C ILE A 17 18.66 -17.04 -29.69
N ALA A 18 18.13 -17.40 -28.51
CA ALA A 18 17.30 -18.58 -28.40
C ALA A 18 15.98 -18.29 -29.12
N GLU A 19 15.74 -19.02 -30.20
CA GLU A 19 14.50 -18.96 -30.99
C GLU A 19 13.31 -19.31 -30.07
N VAL A 20 12.59 -18.29 -29.58
CA VAL A 20 11.40 -18.46 -28.75
C VAL A 20 10.32 -19.09 -29.62
N ARG A 21 10.23 -20.41 -29.57
CA ARG A 21 9.21 -21.18 -30.29
C ARG A 21 7.92 -21.11 -29.47
N PRO A 22 6.86 -20.43 -29.94
CA PRO A 22 5.60 -20.40 -29.22
C PRO A 22 5.04 -21.83 -29.08
N PRO A 23 4.46 -22.18 -27.92
CA PRO A 23 3.91 -23.51 -27.70
C PRO A 23 2.80 -23.77 -28.72
N GLY A 24 2.96 -24.81 -29.53
CA GLY A 24 1.99 -25.17 -30.57
C GLY A 24 0.61 -25.44 -29.97
N VAL A 25 -0.44 -25.12 -30.74
CA VAL A 25 -1.88 -25.27 -30.42
C VAL A 25 -2.29 -26.64 -29.81
N GLY A 26 -1.48 -27.69 -29.98
CA GLY A 26 -1.68 -28.99 -29.34
C GLY A 26 -1.47 -29.01 -27.82
N MET A 27 -0.55 -28.19 -27.28
CA MET A 27 -0.30 -28.10 -25.83
C MET A 27 -1.44 -27.39 -25.11
N ALA A 28 -1.99 -26.32 -25.68
CA ALA A 28 -3.14 -25.61 -25.14
C ALA A 28 -4.41 -26.48 -25.06
N ARG A 29 -4.62 -27.38 -26.04
CA ARG A 29 -5.76 -28.32 -26.01
C ARG A 29 -5.64 -29.39 -24.92
N ARG A 30 -4.42 -29.79 -24.54
CA ARG A 30 -4.22 -30.79 -23.45
C ARG A 30 -4.53 -30.20 -22.07
N THR A 31 -4.19 -28.94 -21.81
CA THR A 31 -4.48 -28.27 -20.54
C THR A 31 -5.98 -28.07 -20.32
N VAL A 32 -6.75 -27.73 -21.36
CA VAL A 32 -8.21 -27.58 -21.26
C VAL A 32 -8.90 -28.94 -20.99
N ARG A 33 -8.44 -30.02 -21.63
CA ARG A 33 -9.03 -31.35 -21.43
C ARG A 33 -8.77 -31.90 -20.02
N ARG A 34 -7.61 -31.60 -19.42
CA ARG A 34 -7.29 -32.01 -18.04
C ARG A 34 -8.17 -31.31 -17.00
N ARG A 35 -8.48 -30.03 -17.18
CA ARG A 35 -9.37 -29.29 -16.25
C ARG A 35 -10.81 -29.83 -16.23
N ARG A 36 -11.35 -30.28 -17.37
CA ARG A 36 -12.72 -30.84 -17.43
C ARG A 36 -12.86 -32.24 -16.81
N VAL A 37 -11.76 -33.01 -16.69
CA VAL A 37 -11.80 -34.35 -16.08
C VAL A 37 -11.67 -34.26 -14.55
N VAL A 38 -11.03 -33.22 -14.02
CA VAL A 38 -10.91 -33.04 -12.57
C VAL A 38 -12.23 -32.52 -11.95
N THR A 39 -13.03 -31.72 -12.68
CA THR A 39 -14.33 -31.24 -12.18
C THR A 39 -15.44 -32.29 -12.21
N SER A 40 -15.28 -33.43 -12.88
CA SER A 40 -16.25 -34.52 -12.90
C SER A 40 -15.94 -35.68 -11.94
N ALA A 41 -14.82 -35.63 -11.21
CA ALA A 41 -14.42 -36.64 -10.23
C ALA A 41 -14.77 -36.29 -8.76
N ALA A 42 -15.29 -35.08 -8.50
CA ALA A 42 -15.71 -34.63 -7.16
C ALA A 42 -17.21 -34.84 -6.88
N ALA A 43 -17.86 -35.75 -7.61
CA ALA A 43 -19.23 -36.19 -7.37
C ALA A 43 -19.21 -37.71 -7.13
N GLY A 44 -18.73 -38.12 -5.96
CA GLY A 44 -18.64 -39.53 -5.62
C GLY A 44 -18.43 -39.77 -4.13
N VAL A 45 -19.48 -40.29 -3.51
CA VAL A 45 -19.51 -41.00 -2.22
C VAL A 45 -19.68 -40.14 -0.96
N THR A 46 -20.95 -40.00 -0.52
CA THR A 46 -21.37 -40.46 0.82
C THR A 46 -22.89 -40.65 0.83
N LEU A 47 -23.31 -41.86 1.19
CA LEU A 47 -24.68 -42.37 1.22
C LEU A 47 -24.86 -43.04 2.61
N VAL A 48 -26.10 -43.05 3.14
CA VAL A 48 -26.66 -43.96 4.20
C VAL A 48 -26.49 -43.40 5.64
N VAL A 49 -27.49 -43.11 6.52
CA VAL A 49 -28.94 -43.44 6.76
C VAL A 49 -29.57 -42.29 7.58
N ALA A 50 -30.82 -41.84 7.39
CA ALA A 50 -32.04 -42.18 8.16
C ALA A 50 -33.01 -40.97 8.05
N ALA A 51 -34.34 -41.02 8.01
CA ALA A 51 -35.36 -42.05 7.96
C ALA A 51 -36.65 -41.40 7.40
N THR A 52 -37.41 -42.18 6.64
CA THR A 52 -38.88 -42.14 6.45
C THR A 52 -39.68 -40.87 6.79
N GLY A 53 -40.22 -40.22 5.75
CA GLY A 53 -41.30 -39.24 5.85
C GLY A 53 -41.86 -38.92 4.47
N LEU A 54 -42.66 -39.83 3.92
CA LEU A 54 -43.33 -39.70 2.63
C LEU A 54 -44.53 -38.74 2.79
N VAL A 55 -44.42 -37.51 2.30
CA VAL A 55 -45.57 -36.61 2.07
C VAL A 55 -45.65 -36.32 0.58
N LEU A 56 -46.66 -36.94 -0.04
CA LEU A 56 -47.17 -36.61 -1.37
C LEU A 56 -47.98 -35.31 -1.27
N GLY A 57 -47.71 -34.35 -2.15
CA GLY A 57 -48.65 -33.28 -2.46
C GLY A 57 -48.05 -31.89 -2.49
N GLY A 58 -48.09 -31.24 -3.66
CA GLY A 58 -47.87 -29.81 -3.80
C GLY A 58 -46.88 -29.45 -4.89
N ALA A 59 -47.31 -29.55 -6.15
CA ALA A 59 -46.78 -28.68 -7.19
C ALA A 59 -47.17 -27.23 -6.82
N ALA A 60 -46.31 -26.57 -6.06
CA ALA A 60 -46.33 -25.13 -5.83
C ALA A 60 -45.03 -24.59 -6.41
N GLY A 61 -45.15 -23.54 -7.21
CA GLY A 61 -44.13 -23.05 -8.14
C GLY A 61 -42.74 -22.99 -7.54
N HIS A 62 -41.77 -23.54 -8.28
CA HIS A 62 -40.47 -22.92 -8.29
C HIS A 62 -40.66 -21.55 -8.92
N ASP A 63 -40.79 -20.53 -8.07
CA ASP A 63 -40.43 -19.18 -8.44
C ASP A 63 -38.96 -19.25 -8.87
N GLU A 64 -38.74 -19.41 -10.17
CA GLU A 64 -37.53 -18.95 -10.82
C GLU A 64 -37.30 -17.53 -10.30
N PRO A 65 -36.11 -17.20 -9.75
CA PRO A 65 -35.84 -15.86 -9.30
C PRO A 65 -36.12 -14.93 -10.48
N THR A 66 -37.18 -14.15 -10.34
CA THR A 66 -37.58 -13.14 -11.32
C THR A 66 -36.34 -12.33 -11.64
N ALA A 67 -36.01 -12.28 -12.94
CA ALA A 67 -34.89 -11.52 -13.48
C ALA A 67 -34.72 -10.23 -12.67
N ASP A 68 -33.64 -10.22 -11.88
CA ASP A 68 -33.24 -9.11 -11.03
C ASP A 68 -33.29 -7.87 -11.92
N GLU A 69 -34.22 -6.97 -11.62
CA GLU A 69 -34.51 -5.80 -12.45
C GLU A 69 -33.19 -5.05 -12.59
N ALA A 70 -32.57 -5.13 -13.79
CA ALA A 70 -31.18 -4.76 -14.01
C ALA A 70 -31.01 -3.28 -13.68
N ARG A 71 -30.66 -3.00 -12.42
CA ARG A 71 -30.52 -1.66 -11.92
C ARG A 71 -29.36 -1.03 -12.68
N PRO A 72 -29.53 0.18 -13.22
CA PRO A 72 -28.46 0.82 -13.97
C PRO A 72 -27.25 0.98 -13.05
N ALA A 73 -26.11 0.45 -13.49
CA ALA A 73 -24.84 0.64 -12.81
C ALA A 73 -24.50 2.13 -12.75
N ALA A 74 -23.80 2.53 -11.69
CA ALA A 74 -23.35 3.90 -11.54
C ALA A 74 -22.41 4.30 -12.70
N SER A 75 -22.45 5.58 -13.07
CA SER A 75 -21.51 6.09 -14.06
C SER A 75 -20.08 6.09 -13.51
N ALA A 76 -19.09 6.04 -14.39
CA ALA A 76 -17.68 6.14 -13.98
C ALA A 76 -17.38 7.41 -13.16
N ALA A 77 -18.06 8.53 -13.47
CA ALA A 77 -17.95 9.78 -12.72
C ALA A 77 -18.52 9.67 -11.31
N ALA A 78 -19.65 8.97 -11.13
CA ALA A 78 -20.22 8.72 -9.80
C ALA A 78 -19.32 7.81 -8.95
N LEU A 79 -18.80 6.73 -9.54
CA LEU A 79 -17.85 5.83 -8.87
C LEU A 79 -16.57 6.56 -8.46
N ALA A 80 -16.04 7.46 -9.31
CA ALA A 80 -14.89 8.29 -8.97
C ALA A 80 -15.19 9.22 -7.79
N ALA A 81 -16.33 9.91 -7.80
CA ALA A 81 -16.72 10.80 -6.71
C ALA A 81 -16.90 10.06 -5.38
N TRP A 82 -17.51 8.88 -5.39
CA TRP A 82 -17.66 8.04 -4.20
C TRP A 82 -16.33 7.50 -3.70
N ALA A 83 -15.45 7.08 -4.61
CA ALA A 83 -14.10 6.66 -4.26
C ALA A 83 -13.32 7.78 -3.56
N ASP A 84 -13.47 9.03 -4.01
CA ASP A 84 -12.86 10.21 -3.36
C ASP A 84 -13.50 10.49 -1.98
N GLU A 85 -14.83 10.32 -1.87
CA GLU A 85 -15.54 10.50 -0.61
C GLU A 85 -15.15 9.45 0.44
N ALA A 86 -15.08 8.18 0.05
CA ALA A 86 -14.61 7.09 0.89
C ALA A 86 -13.15 7.31 1.34
N SER A 87 -12.28 7.75 0.43
CA SER A 87 -10.86 8.04 0.74
C SER A 87 -10.74 9.12 1.80
N ARG A 88 -11.47 10.23 1.65
CA ARG A 88 -11.49 11.32 2.63
C ARG A 88 -12.02 10.85 3.99
N ALA A 89 -13.00 9.96 3.99
CA ALA A 89 -13.57 9.44 5.23
C ALA A 89 -12.53 8.65 6.06
N VAL A 90 -11.61 7.93 5.41
CA VAL A 90 -10.49 7.24 6.08
C VAL A 90 -9.22 8.09 6.14
N GLY A 91 -9.31 9.41 5.98
CA GLY A 91 -8.18 10.32 6.15
C GLY A 91 -7.11 10.29 5.05
N MET A 92 -7.43 9.77 3.86
CA MET A 92 -6.53 9.77 2.70
C MET A 92 -6.92 10.85 1.68
N ASP A 93 -5.93 11.60 1.16
CA ASP A 93 -6.11 12.39 -0.07
C ASP A 93 -5.73 11.51 -1.27
N ARG A 94 -6.64 11.35 -2.21
CA ARG A 94 -6.42 10.53 -3.40
C ARG A 94 -5.35 11.10 -4.34
N ARG A 95 -4.96 12.37 -4.15
CA ARG A 95 -3.81 12.98 -4.82
C ARG A 95 -2.48 12.31 -4.45
N ASP A 96 -2.44 11.61 -3.33
CA ASP A 96 -1.24 10.90 -2.85
C ASP A 96 -1.13 9.47 -3.40
N GLY A 97 -2.17 8.99 -4.12
CA GLY A 97 -2.11 7.80 -4.97
C GLY A 97 -3.31 6.85 -4.86
N PRO A 98 -3.42 5.86 -5.79
CA PRO A 98 -4.62 5.03 -5.94
C PRO A 98 -4.65 3.74 -5.10
N GLY A 99 -3.59 3.40 -4.34
CA GLY A 99 -3.39 2.04 -3.80
C GLY A 99 -4.49 1.49 -2.87
N ASN A 100 -5.25 2.37 -2.23
CA ASN A 100 -6.09 2.03 -1.08
C ASN A 100 -7.60 2.15 -1.32
N VAL A 101 -8.01 2.24 -2.59
CA VAL A 101 -9.43 2.41 -2.98
C VAL A 101 -9.84 1.32 -3.96
N LEU A 102 -10.96 0.66 -3.66
CA LEU A 102 -11.54 -0.40 -4.47
C LEU A 102 -12.93 0.02 -4.92
N THR A 103 -13.22 -0.14 -6.21
CA THR A 103 -14.56 0.07 -6.75
C THR A 103 -15.23 -1.26 -6.99
N SER A 104 -16.44 -1.45 -6.47
CA SER A 104 -17.24 -2.63 -6.81
C SER A 104 -17.80 -2.41 -8.21
N THR A 105 -17.25 -3.11 -9.19
CA THR A 105 -17.75 -3.11 -10.58
C THR A 105 -18.51 -4.39 -10.92
N SER A 106 -18.48 -5.38 -10.02
CA SER A 106 -19.15 -6.67 -10.17
C SER A 106 -19.58 -7.25 -8.83
N TRP A 107 -20.36 -8.33 -8.91
CA TRP A 107 -20.85 -9.13 -7.78
C TRP A 107 -19.77 -10.04 -7.18
N GLU A 108 -18.59 -10.09 -7.79
CA GLU A 108 -17.52 -10.98 -7.35
C GLU A 108 -16.80 -10.39 -6.14
N PRO A 109 -16.43 -11.22 -5.13
CA PRO A 109 -15.60 -10.77 -4.04
C PRO A 109 -14.27 -10.21 -4.55
N ILE A 110 -13.92 -9.01 -4.09
CA ILE A 110 -12.63 -8.39 -4.35
C ILE A 110 -11.65 -8.93 -3.30
N ASN A 111 -10.52 -9.48 -3.73
CA ASN A 111 -9.48 -9.98 -2.83
C ASN A 111 -8.18 -9.22 -3.12
N VAL A 112 -7.61 -8.59 -2.10
CA VAL A 112 -6.38 -7.81 -2.17
C VAL A 112 -5.40 -8.38 -1.14
N GLY A 113 -4.15 -8.59 -1.52
CA GLY A 113 -3.08 -8.87 -0.57
C GLY A 113 -2.33 -7.59 -0.27
N VAL A 114 -2.32 -7.16 0.99
CA VAL A 114 -1.61 -5.96 1.45
C VAL A 114 -0.41 -6.41 2.26
N TYR A 115 0.80 -6.03 1.85
CA TYR A 115 2.01 -6.36 2.62
C TYR A 115 2.13 -5.41 3.81
N VAL A 116 2.23 -5.98 5.01
CA VAL A 116 2.39 -5.23 6.26
C VAL A 116 3.53 -5.80 7.08
N ILE A 117 4.12 -4.99 7.96
CA ILE A 117 5.07 -5.49 8.95
C ILE A 117 4.37 -6.26 10.08
N ALA A 118 5.15 -6.99 10.88
CA ALA A 118 4.62 -7.57 12.11
C ALA A 118 4.24 -6.49 13.12
N GLY A 119 3.03 -6.55 13.66
CA GLY A 119 2.49 -5.54 14.56
C GLY A 119 0.98 -5.63 14.71
N THR A 120 0.45 -4.77 15.57
CA THR A 120 -0.99 -4.56 15.75
C THR A 120 -1.41 -3.36 14.92
N PHE A 121 -2.48 -3.53 14.16
CA PHE A 121 -3.00 -2.52 13.26
C PHE A 121 -4.44 -2.17 13.59
N SER A 122 -4.78 -0.90 13.38
CA SER A 122 -6.12 -0.41 13.24
C SER A 122 -6.38 -0.12 11.76
N ALA A 123 -7.19 -0.94 11.11
CA ALA A 123 -7.70 -0.67 9.78
C ALA A 123 -8.93 0.23 9.87
N GLN A 124 -8.88 1.41 9.25
CA GLN A 124 -10.08 2.20 8.99
C GLN A 124 -10.63 1.82 7.63
N VAL A 125 -11.93 1.58 7.53
CA VAL A 125 -12.60 1.21 6.29
C VAL A 125 -13.86 2.04 6.13
N ALA A 126 -14.06 2.67 4.98
CA ALA A 126 -15.26 3.45 4.70
C ALA A 126 -15.81 3.09 3.31
N CYS A 127 -17.14 3.08 3.19
CA CYS A 127 -17.82 2.86 1.92
C CYS A 127 -18.67 4.08 1.54
N ALA A 128 -18.75 4.36 0.25
CA ALA A 128 -19.55 5.43 -0.34
C ALA A 128 -20.38 4.87 -1.51
N GLY A 129 -21.66 5.24 -1.58
CA GLY A 129 -22.56 4.85 -2.66
C GLY A 129 -23.87 4.26 -2.12
N GLN A 130 -24.22 3.07 -2.60
CA GLN A 130 -25.45 2.38 -2.20
C GLN A 130 -25.15 1.02 -1.57
N GLY A 131 -26.06 0.54 -0.71
CA GLY A 131 -25.93 -0.76 -0.07
C GLY A 131 -24.89 -0.82 1.05
N ALA A 132 -24.33 -2.00 1.22
CA ALA A 132 -23.26 -2.30 2.17
C ALA A 132 -22.23 -3.27 1.56
N MET A 133 -21.04 -3.28 2.15
CA MET A 133 -20.00 -4.26 1.83
C MET A 133 -19.58 -5.01 3.10
N THR A 134 -19.47 -6.32 3.02
CA THR A 134 -18.82 -7.12 4.08
C THR A 134 -17.32 -7.15 3.83
N VAL A 135 -16.54 -6.76 4.83
CA VAL A 135 -15.08 -6.65 4.77
C VAL A 135 -14.46 -7.63 5.75
N SER A 136 -13.47 -8.39 5.31
CA SER A 136 -12.68 -9.29 6.15
C SER A 136 -11.19 -8.99 5.96
N ILE A 137 -10.45 -8.87 7.06
CA ILE A 137 -9.02 -8.48 7.05
C ILE A 137 -8.23 -9.52 7.84
N GLY A 138 -7.40 -10.30 7.15
CA GLY A 138 -6.70 -11.44 7.74
C GLY A 138 -7.66 -12.36 8.48
N ASP A 139 -7.36 -12.63 9.75
CA ASP A 139 -8.17 -13.48 10.63
C ASP A 139 -9.19 -12.69 11.48
N ALA A 140 -9.34 -11.38 11.23
CA ALA A 140 -10.31 -10.56 11.96
C ALA A 140 -11.76 -10.95 11.62
N GLN A 141 -12.67 -10.71 12.56
CA GLN A 141 -14.09 -10.92 12.33
C GLN A 141 -14.58 -10.04 11.16
N PRO A 142 -15.35 -10.60 10.21
CA PRO A 142 -15.95 -9.81 9.15
C PRO A 142 -16.81 -8.68 9.70
N VAL A 143 -16.70 -7.49 9.10
CA VAL A 143 -17.52 -6.33 9.45
C VAL A 143 -18.35 -5.89 8.26
N GLU A 144 -19.58 -5.47 8.52
CA GLU A 144 -20.41 -4.82 7.51
C GLU A 144 -20.15 -3.32 7.52
N VAL A 145 -19.87 -2.75 6.35
CA VAL A 145 -19.60 -1.33 6.15
C VAL A 145 -20.72 -0.77 5.28
N SER A 146 -21.52 0.12 5.86
CA SER A 146 -22.58 0.81 5.12
C SER A 146 -21.99 1.83 4.14
N CYS A 147 -22.51 1.85 2.91
CA CYS A 147 -22.11 2.79 1.87
C CYS A 147 -22.97 4.06 1.86
N ALA A 148 -24.03 4.09 2.66
CA ALA A 148 -24.98 5.19 2.70
C ALA A 148 -24.40 6.43 3.40
N ALA A 149 -24.78 7.61 2.92
CA ALA A 149 -24.44 8.86 3.57
C ALA A 149 -25.24 9.05 4.89
N PRO A 150 -24.66 9.67 5.93
CA PRO A 150 -23.26 10.14 6.00
C PRO A 150 -22.29 8.98 6.15
N ILE A 151 -21.17 9.03 5.41
CA ILE A 151 -20.13 8.01 5.47
C ILE A 151 -19.52 7.98 6.87
N ARG A 152 -19.46 6.79 7.47
CA ARG A 152 -18.85 6.55 8.77
C ARG A 152 -17.79 5.47 8.63
N PRO A 153 -16.50 5.78 8.86
CA PRO A 153 -15.47 4.76 8.90
C PRO A 153 -15.75 3.73 10.01
N VAL A 154 -15.47 2.47 9.70
CA VAL A 154 -15.44 1.37 10.65
C VAL A 154 -13.99 1.04 10.95
N THR A 155 -13.68 0.85 12.23
CA THR A 155 -12.35 0.44 12.67
C THR A 155 -12.32 -1.07 12.92
N VAL A 156 -11.36 -1.76 12.30
CA VAL A 156 -11.08 -3.18 12.50
C VAL A 156 -9.67 -3.33 13.03
N THR A 157 -9.52 -3.94 14.20
CA THR A 157 -8.19 -4.25 14.76
C THR A 157 -7.77 -5.65 14.35
N PHE A 158 -6.52 -5.80 13.93
CA PHE A 158 -5.92 -7.10 13.65
C PHE A 158 -4.42 -7.09 14.01
N THR A 159 -3.83 -8.27 14.10
CA THR A 159 -2.39 -8.43 14.36
C THR A 159 -1.77 -9.21 13.20
N ALA A 160 -0.71 -8.66 12.63
CA ALA A 160 0.14 -9.36 11.68
C ALA A 160 1.35 -9.94 12.44
N THR A 161 1.60 -11.23 12.28
CA THR A 161 2.69 -11.93 12.98
C THR A 161 3.93 -12.14 12.11
N GLU A 162 3.76 -12.15 10.79
CA GLU A 162 4.86 -12.36 9.85
C GLU A 162 5.58 -11.03 9.56
N PRO A 163 6.93 -11.00 9.61
CA PRO A 163 7.68 -9.84 9.16
C PRO A 163 7.53 -9.73 7.63
N LEU A 164 6.82 -8.69 7.17
CA LEU A 164 6.49 -8.46 5.75
C LEU A 164 5.58 -9.53 5.13
N GLY A 165 4.52 -9.92 5.85
CA GLY A 165 3.51 -10.86 5.36
C GLY A 165 2.34 -10.18 4.63
N PRO A 166 1.74 -10.84 3.62
CA PRO A 166 0.50 -10.37 3.03
C PRO A 166 -0.68 -10.59 3.98
N VAL A 167 -1.40 -9.52 4.31
CA VAL A 167 -2.71 -9.57 4.95
C VAL A 167 -3.78 -9.52 3.87
N GLY A 168 -4.63 -10.54 3.86
CA GLY A 168 -5.74 -10.63 2.90
C GLY A 168 -6.87 -9.68 3.29
N LEU A 169 -7.20 -8.74 2.40
CA LEU A 169 -8.42 -7.94 2.45
C LEU A 169 -9.43 -8.55 1.46
N ARG A 170 -10.54 -9.04 1.99
CA ARG A 170 -11.66 -9.56 1.20
C ARG A 170 -12.88 -8.65 1.35
N VAL A 171 -13.40 -8.16 0.24
CA VAL A 171 -14.58 -7.29 0.19
C VAL A 171 -15.67 -8.00 -0.61
N VAL A 172 -16.84 -8.17 0.01
CA VAL A 172 -18.02 -8.79 -0.61
C VAL A 172 -19.13 -7.73 -0.66
N PRO A 173 -19.46 -7.17 -1.83
CA PRO A 173 -20.58 -6.25 -1.94
C PRO A 173 -21.92 -6.98 -1.78
N ASP A 174 -22.91 -6.33 -1.18
CA ASP A 174 -24.30 -6.76 -1.30
C ASP A 174 -24.85 -6.44 -2.70
N GLY A 175 -26.12 -6.78 -2.94
CA GLY A 175 -26.73 -6.55 -4.25
C GLY A 175 -26.95 -5.08 -4.61
N LEU A 176 -26.98 -4.19 -3.62
CA LEU A 176 -27.12 -2.75 -3.84
C LEU A 176 -25.78 -2.06 -4.07
N ALA A 177 -24.70 -2.59 -3.51
CA ALA A 177 -23.34 -2.07 -3.63
C ALA A 177 -22.66 -2.53 -4.93
N SER A 178 -23.06 -3.68 -5.48
CA SER A 178 -22.53 -4.21 -6.74
C SER A 178 -22.70 -3.19 -7.87
N GLY A 179 -21.58 -2.70 -8.42
CA GLY A 179 -21.59 -1.69 -9.49
C GLY A 179 -21.99 -0.28 -9.05
N ASN A 180 -22.24 -0.06 -7.75
CA ASN A 180 -22.89 1.15 -7.23
C ASN A 180 -22.27 1.66 -5.92
N ALA A 181 -21.05 1.22 -5.60
CA ALA A 181 -20.33 1.70 -4.43
C ALA A 181 -18.80 1.57 -4.58
N ALA A 182 -18.10 2.38 -3.80
CA ALA A 182 -16.65 2.38 -3.66
C ALA A 182 -16.28 2.24 -2.18
N ILE A 183 -15.18 1.55 -1.91
CA ILE A 183 -14.65 1.34 -0.57
C ILE A 183 -13.20 1.80 -0.50
N ALA A 184 -12.83 2.47 0.58
CA ALA A 184 -11.46 2.86 0.87
C ALA A 184 -11.04 2.25 2.21
N TYR A 185 -9.76 1.92 2.34
CA TYR A 185 -9.20 1.36 3.57
C TYR A 185 -7.84 1.95 3.87
N GLN A 186 -7.49 2.14 5.13
CA GLN A 186 -6.16 2.56 5.56
C GLN A 186 -5.72 1.73 6.75
N PHE A 187 -4.49 1.22 6.72
CA PHE A 187 -3.90 0.49 7.84
C PHE A 187 -2.98 1.41 8.61
N MET A 188 -3.22 1.55 9.91
CA MET A 188 -2.36 2.32 10.81
C MET A 188 -1.83 1.38 11.89
N LEU A 189 -0.53 1.46 12.16
CA LEU A 189 0.04 0.79 13.33
C LEU A 189 -0.58 1.31 14.62
N SER A 190 -0.63 0.45 15.64
CA SER A 190 -0.92 0.89 17.00
C SER A 190 0.14 1.87 17.48
N ASP A 191 -0.22 2.78 18.39
CA ASP A 191 0.73 3.76 18.95
C ASP A 191 1.97 3.08 19.54
N ALA A 192 1.79 1.91 20.17
CA ALA A 192 2.89 1.14 20.72
C ALA A 192 3.84 0.60 19.63
N ASP A 193 3.30 0.10 18.53
CA ASP A 193 4.12 -0.44 17.44
C ASP A 193 4.78 0.67 16.61
N ALA A 194 4.07 1.79 16.40
CA ALA A 194 4.63 2.99 15.79
C ALA A 194 5.81 3.55 16.60
N ALA A 195 5.67 3.62 17.93
CA ALA A 195 6.76 4.03 18.82
C ALA A 195 7.96 3.08 18.74
N ARG A 196 7.73 1.75 18.69
CA ARG A 196 8.82 0.78 18.51
C ARG A 196 9.59 0.97 17.20
N LEU A 197 8.89 1.29 16.11
CA LEU A 197 9.55 1.60 14.84
C LEU A 197 10.34 2.90 14.91
N GLU A 198 9.79 3.92 15.58
CA GLU A 198 10.48 5.19 15.77
C GLU A 198 11.78 4.99 16.54
N ASP A 199 11.73 4.26 17.66
CA ASP A 199 12.91 3.91 18.45
C ASP A 199 13.95 3.16 17.60
N ALA A 200 13.51 2.16 16.80
CA ALA A 200 14.40 1.42 15.90
C ALA A 200 15.05 2.32 14.83
N ALA A 201 14.29 3.25 14.24
CA ALA A 201 14.81 4.22 13.29
C ALA A 201 15.82 5.16 13.96
N LYS A 202 15.53 5.63 15.17
CA LYS A 202 16.41 6.49 15.95
C LYS A 202 17.72 5.80 16.31
N ASP A 203 17.66 4.58 16.83
CA ASP A 203 18.85 3.78 17.16
C ASP A 203 19.74 3.57 15.93
N ALA A 204 19.12 3.32 14.76
CA ALA A 204 19.85 3.16 13.50
C ALA A 204 20.49 4.47 12.99
N LEU A 205 19.98 5.65 13.37
CA LEU A 205 20.64 6.94 13.10
C LEU A 205 21.85 7.15 13.98
N GLU A 206 21.76 6.77 15.25
CA GLU A 206 22.89 6.92 16.19
C GLU A 206 24.09 6.10 15.73
N ALA A 207 23.87 4.96 15.06
CA ALA A 207 24.92 4.15 14.45
C ALA A 207 25.65 4.83 13.27
N VAL A 208 25.04 5.82 12.62
CA VAL A 208 25.64 6.61 11.52
C VAL A 208 25.96 8.05 11.93
N ALA A 209 25.96 8.34 13.24
CA ALA A 209 26.17 9.68 13.79
C ALA A 209 27.53 10.28 13.40
N GLY A 210 27.50 11.52 12.91
CA GLY A 210 28.67 12.39 12.81
C GLY A 210 29.08 12.99 14.16
N LYS A 211 30.18 13.77 14.16
CA LYS A 211 30.75 14.33 15.38
C LYS A 211 30.04 15.60 15.88
N ASP A 212 29.53 16.41 14.95
CA ASP A 212 28.98 17.74 15.24
C ASP A 212 27.50 17.80 14.85
N LEU A 213 26.63 17.35 15.75
CA LEU A 213 25.17 17.36 15.56
C LEU A 213 24.65 18.78 15.41
N VAL A 214 23.93 19.04 14.31
CA VAL A 214 23.18 20.28 14.08
C VAL A 214 21.74 20.09 14.55
N PHE A 215 21.05 19.09 14.00
CA PHE A 215 19.71 18.72 14.44
C PHE A 215 19.41 17.25 14.14
N SER A 216 18.45 16.68 14.87
CA SER A 216 17.90 15.36 14.60
C SER A 216 16.43 15.32 14.97
N THR A 217 15.65 14.55 14.21
CA THR A 217 14.22 14.34 14.44
C THR A 217 13.85 12.93 13.97
N SER A 218 12.82 12.35 14.57
CA SER A 218 12.26 11.04 14.22
C SER A 218 10.75 11.07 14.39
N GLY A 219 10.07 10.16 13.71
CA GLY A 219 8.65 9.94 13.92
C GLY A 219 8.05 8.93 12.96
N PRO A 220 6.85 8.42 13.30
CA PRO A 220 6.04 7.68 12.34
C PRO A 220 5.64 8.61 11.17
N LEU A 221 5.55 8.04 9.97
CA LEU A 221 5.13 8.76 8.77
C LEU A 221 3.68 8.39 8.42
N ALA A 222 2.76 9.33 8.62
CA ALA A 222 1.43 9.25 8.04
C ALA A 222 1.48 9.56 6.54
N ASP A 223 2.15 10.64 6.16
CA ASP A 223 2.34 11.10 4.78
C ASP A 223 3.74 11.70 4.64
N SER A 224 3.99 12.80 5.33
CA SER A 224 5.25 13.51 5.37
C SER A 224 5.42 14.32 6.64
N TRP A 225 6.65 14.71 6.94
CA TRP A 225 6.91 15.75 7.91
C TRP A 225 8.06 16.62 7.43
N ASP A 226 8.07 17.85 7.93
CA ASP A 226 9.10 18.86 7.64
C ASP A 226 9.86 19.23 8.90
N ALA A 227 11.18 19.32 8.79
CA ALA A 227 12.05 19.92 9.79
C ALA A 227 12.76 21.11 9.17
N ARG A 228 12.57 22.28 9.77
CA ARG A 228 13.28 23.51 9.40
C ARG A 228 14.34 23.82 10.45
N HIS A 229 15.55 24.10 9.98
CA HIS A 229 16.63 24.60 10.84
C HIS A 229 17.11 25.95 10.33
N GLU A 230 17.01 26.96 11.19
CA GLU A 230 17.43 28.32 10.87
C GLU A 230 18.93 28.50 11.09
N GLU A 231 19.52 29.49 10.43
CA GLU A 231 20.88 29.98 10.72
C GLU A 231 22.01 28.93 10.60
N MET A 232 21.93 28.02 9.63
CA MET A 232 23.05 27.12 9.34
C MET A 232 24.26 27.90 8.83
N ALA A 233 25.39 27.75 9.53
CA ALA A 233 26.66 28.34 9.10
C ALA A 233 27.08 27.82 7.71
N PRO A 234 27.84 28.60 6.93
CA PRO A 234 28.41 28.10 5.70
C PRO A 234 29.32 26.88 5.94
N GLY A 235 29.23 25.89 5.05
CA GLY A 235 30.05 24.68 5.17
C GLY A 235 29.45 23.46 4.48
N ARG A 236 30.18 22.35 4.63
CA ARG A 236 29.73 21.03 4.18
C ARG A 236 29.01 20.33 5.35
N TYR A 237 27.89 19.71 5.04
CA TYR A 237 27.06 18.99 5.99
C TYR A 237 26.82 17.57 5.49
N GLN A 238 26.67 16.64 6.42
CA GLN A 238 26.20 15.30 6.18
C GLN A 238 24.77 15.19 6.70
N VAL A 239 23.86 14.70 5.87
CA VAL A 239 22.53 14.30 6.30
C VAL A 239 22.42 12.79 6.26
N ALA A 240 22.00 12.20 7.38
CA ALA A 240 21.68 10.78 7.50
C ALA A 240 20.16 10.62 7.61
N LEU A 241 19.62 9.64 6.90
CA LEU A 241 18.24 9.17 7.04
C LEU A 241 18.30 7.70 7.47
N SER A 242 17.48 7.36 8.44
CA SER A 242 17.09 5.98 8.70
C SER A 242 15.61 5.79 8.43
N CYS A 243 15.21 4.56 8.15
CA CYS A 243 13.83 4.16 8.25
C CYS A 243 13.68 2.71 8.69
N ALA A 244 12.59 2.44 9.41
CA ALA A 244 12.14 1.13 9.85
C ALA A 244 10.68 0.94 9.42
N GLY A 245 10.34 -0.20 8.80
CA GLY A 245 8.97 -0.49 8.36
C GLY A 245 8.87 -1.01 6.92
N THR A 246 7.78 -0.71 6.23
CA THR A 246 7.55 -1.07 4.82
C THR A 246 7.73 0.12 3.88
N GLY A 247 7.84 -0.19 2.58
CA GLY A 247 7.79 0.83 1.52
C GLY A 247 9.11 1.58 1.34
N LYS A 248 9.00 2.85 0.98
CA LYS A 248 10.14 3.74 0.71
C LYS A 248 9.91 5.09 1.35
N VAL A 249 11.01 5.68 1.81
CA VAL A 249 11.03 7.05 2.31
C VAL A 249 11.88 7.91 1.37
N ARG A 250 11.31 9.02 0.91
CA ARG A 250 12.01 10.06 0.16
C ARG A 250 12.39 11.17 1.11
N LEU A 251 13.63 11.65 1.01
CA LEU A 251 14.05 12.87 1.69
C LEU A 251 14.44 13.94 0.67
N ASN A 252 13.98 15.17 0.91
CA ASN A 252 14.37 16.37 0.19
C ASN A 252 15.03 17.36 1.14
N VAL A 253 16.17 17.89 0.74
CA VAL A 253 16.87 18.97 1.43
C VAL A 253 16.79 20.19 0.54
N ASP A 254 16.15 21.24 1.04
CA ASP A 254 16.02 22.52 0.37
C ASP A 254 16.72 23.62 1.17
N LEU A 255 17.49 24.46 0.48
CA LEU A 255 18.06 25.67 1.04
C LEU A 255 17.05 26.79 0.87
N VAL A 256 16.67 27.42 1.97
CA VAL A 256 15.83 28.60 1.98
C VAL A 256 16.71 29.83 1.90
N MET A 257 16.56 30.60 0.83
CA MET A 257 17.40 31.76 0.57
C MET A 257 16.90 33.01 1.29
N THR A 258 17.81 33.86 1.76
CA THR A 258 17.49 35.17 2.34
C THR A 258 17.04 36.14 1.25
N GLY A 259 15.89 36.80 1.42
CA GLY A 259 15.36 37.82 0.51
C GLY A 259 13.95 38.28 0.90
N ASP A 260 13.40 39.26 0.17
CA ASP A 260 12.03 39.78 0.38
C ASP A 260 10.94 38.72 0.08
N GLU A 261 11.27 37.72 -0.73
CA GLU A 261 10.46 36.53 -0.99
C GLU A 261 11.26 35.27 -0.65
N GLU A 262 10.63 34.34 0.07
CA GLU A 262 11.22 33.05 0.40
C GLU A 262 11.41 32.23 -0.88
N ARG A 263 12.67 32.01 -1.28
CA ARG A 263 13.02 31.16 -2.42
C ARG A 263 13.70 29.90 -1.91
N THR A 264 13.19 28.75 -2.30
CA THR A 264 13.81 27.45 -2.00
C THR A 264 14.65 26.97 -3.17
N THR A 265 15.83 26.44 -2.88
CA THR A 265 16.73 25.82 -3.86
C THR A 265 17.03 24.38 -3.43
N PRO A 266 16.76 23.36 -4.27
CA PRO A 266 17.09 21.99 -3.93
C PRO A 266 18.59 21.80 -3.71
N ALA A 267 18.96 21.32 -2.53
CA ALA A 267 20.32 20.89 -2.19
C ALA A 267 20.52 19.39 -2.36
N GLY A 268 19.44 18.58 -2.29
CA GLY A 268 19.52 17.15 -2.50
C GLY A 268 18.20 16.43 -2.36
N THR A 269 18.04 15.33 -3.09
CA THR A 269 16.91 14.41 -2.97
C THR A 269 17.43 12.99 -2.99
N TRP A 270 16.92 12.13 -2.11
CA TRP A 270 17.18 10.70 -2.19
C TRP A 270 15.97 9.88 -1.75
N THR A 271 16.02 8.59 -2.03
CA THR A 271 15.00 7.62 -1.61
C THR A 271 15.68 6.42 -0.99
N LEU A 272 15.20 6.02 0.19
CA LEU A 272 15.65 4.85 0.92
C LEU A 272 14.51 3.82 0.96
N GLY A 273 14.81 2.57 0.59
CA GLY A 273 13.88 1.47 0.81
C GLY A 273 13.92 1.06 2.28
N CYS A 274 12.76 0.93 2.88
CA CYS A 274 12.60 0.57 4.28
C CYS A 274 12.40 -0.92 4.44
N ASP A 275 12.76 -1.42 5.61
CA ASP A 275 12.71 -2.83 5.98
C ASP A 275 12.36 -2.88 7.48
N PRO A 276 11.69 -3.94 7.99
CA PRO A 276 11.49 -4.11 9.42
C PRO A 276 12.79 -3.97 10.21
N ASP A 277 13.90 -4.47 9.66
CA ASP A 277 15.23 -4.17 10.19
C ASP A 277 15.67 -2.79 9.69
N PRO A 278 15.89 -1.81 10.58
CA PRO A 278 16.07 -0.43 10.19
C PRO A 278 17.31 -0.26 9.29
N ARG A 279 17.14 0.50 8.22
CA ARG A 279 18.21 0.84 7.28
C ARG A 279 18.59 2.29 7.44
N SER A 280 19.88 2.58 7.27
CA SER A 280 20.40 3.94 7.29
C SER A 280 21.21 4.23 6.03
N SER A 281 21.15 5.48 5.58
CA SER A 281 21.97 5.99 4.49
C SER A 281 22.32 7.45 4.77
N SER A 282 23.39 7.95 4.17
CA SER A 282 23.77 9.35 4.31
C SER A 282 24.29 9.94 3.01
N MET A 283 24.14 11.25 2.87
CA MET A 283 24.68 12.03 1.78
C MET A 283 25.24 13.36 2.28
N PHE A 284 26.04 14.02 1.45
CA PHE A 284 26.57 15.34 1.75
C PHE A 284 25.83 16.42 0.97
N PHE A 285 25.66 17.58 1.60
CA PHE A 285 25.23 18.82 0.95
C PHE A 285 26.07 20.00 1.44
N THR A 286 25.99 21.14 0.75
CA THR A 286 26.78 22.33 1.05
C THR A 286 25.87 23.53 1.26
N VAL A 287 26.08 24.23 2.38
CA VAL A 287 25.47 25.54 2.65
C VAL A 287 26.46 26.62 2.17
N PRO A 288 26.09 27.47 1.20
CA PRO A 288 26.95 28.52 0.67
C PRO A 288 27.24 29.63 1.70
N ALA A 289 28.27 30.44 1.43
CA ALA A 289 28.76 31.49 2.32
C ALA A 289 27.78 32.64 2.59
N ALA A 290 26.81 32.84 1.72
CA ALA A 290 25.85 33.93 1.83
C ALA A 290 24.49 33.50 1.27
N GLY A 291 23.44 34.14 1.80
CA GLY A 291 22.11 34.11 1.22
C GLY A 291 21.27 32.88 1.58
N VAL A 292 21.65 32.07 2.58
CA VAL A 292 20.77 31.02 3.13
C VAL A 292 20.27 31.46 4.51
N ALA A 293 18.95 31.49 4.67
CA ALA A 293 18.26 31.77 5.92
C ALA A 293 17.97 30.49 6.72
N ALA A 294 17.64 29.39 6.03
CA ALA A 294 17.31 28.13 6.68
C ALA A 294 17.58 26.93 5.75
N VAL A 295 17.58 25.74 6.34
CA VAL A 295 17.50 24.48 5.60
C VAL A 295 16.21 23.78 5.98
N ASN A 296 15.41 23.45 4.96
CA ASN A 296 14.22 22.62 5.11
C ASN A 296 14.59 21.19 4.74
N VAL A 297 14.15 20.26 5.58
CA VAL A 297 14.25 18.82 5.35
C VAL A 297 12.85 18.24 5.36
N THR A 298 12.42 17.76 4.21
CA THR A 298 11.11 17.12 4.04
C THR A 298 11.31 15.62 3.89
N VAL A 299 10.58 14.85 4.68
CA VAL A 299 10.57 13.39 4.61
C VAL A 299 9.19 12.93 4.24
N THR A 300 9.08 12.08 3.21
CA THR A 300 7.79 11.60 2.68
C THR A 300 7.82 10.10 2.53
N ALA A 301 6.81 9.40 3.03
CA ALA A 301 6.60 7.99 2.74
C ALA A 301 5.95 7.79 1.37
N ASP A 302 6.19 6.65 0.73
CA ASP A 302 5.33 6.20 -0.37
C ASP A 302 4.02 5.60 0.17
N GLU A 303 3.06 5.34 -0.75
CA GLU A 303 1.74 4.79 -0.41
C GLU A 303 1.80 3.50 0.43
N VAL A 304 2.87 2.71 0.26
CA VAL A 304 3.07 1.45 0.99
C VAL A 304 3.62 1.69 2.40
N GLY A 305 4.43 2.74 2.58
CA GLY A 305 5.00 3.12 3.87
C GLY A 305 4.06 3.94 4.76
N THR A 306 3.08 4.66 4.19
CA THR A 306 2.09 5.46 4.94
C THR A 306 1.44 4.66 6.07
N GLY A 307 1.63 5.13 7.31
CA GLY A 307 1.10 4.50 8.53
C GLY A 307 1.82 3.22 8.98
N GLN A 308 2.88 2.81 8.26
CA GLN A 308 3.61 1.55 8.44
C GLN A 308 5.14 1.73 8.47
N VAL A 309 5.62 2.96 8.47
CA VAL A 309 7.04 3.30 8.48
C VAL A 309 7.30 4.41 9.49
N ALA A 310 8.43 4.29 10.18
CA ALA A 310 9.03 5.42 10.90
C ALA A 310 10.34 5.78 10.21
N ALA A 311 10.63 7.07 10.20
CA ALA A 311 11.88 7.59 9.70
C ALA A 311 12.49 8.51 10.74
N GLY A 312 13.81 8.64 10.70
CA GLY A 312 14.44 9.75 11.35
C GLY A 312 15.56 10.33 10.50
N VAL A 313 15.88 11.57 10.80
CA VAL A 313 16.90 12.33 10.11
C VAL A 313 17.83 12.93 11.11
N ARG A 314 19.09 13.01 10.71
CA ARG A 314 20.13 13.69 11.44
C ARG A 314 20.97 14.50 10.47
N VAL A 315 21.29 15.73 10.83
CA VAL A 315 22.23 16.57 10.09
C VAL A 315 23.43 16.87 10.99
N ASP A 316 24.62 16.54 10.50
CA ASP A 316 25.90 16.79 11.15
C ASP A 316 26.75 17.72 10.27
N ARG A 317 27.60 18.54 10.90
CA ARG A 317 28.66 19.26 10.17
C ARG A 317 29.79 18.30 9.83
N ALA A 318 30.26 18.34 8.58
CA ALA A 318 31.29 17.44 8.04
C ALA A 318 32.73 17.97 8.21
#